data_AF-A0A6S6RU75-F1
#
_entry.id   AF-A0A6S6RU75-F1
#
_cell.length_a   1.000
_cell.length_b   1.000
_cell.length_c   1.000
_cell.angle_alpha   90.00
_cell.angle_beta   90.00
_cell.angle_gamma   90.00
#
_symmetry.space_group_name_H-M   'P 1'
#
loop_
_entity.id
_entity.type
_entity.pdbx_description
1 polymer ?
#
loop_
_entity_poly.entity_id
_entity_poly.type
_entity_poly.pdbx_seq_one_letter_code
_entity_poly.pdbx_strand_id
1 'polypeptide(L)'
;MLVVMADVLKHTVQSLIIEFLKEKETPFLYLDTHAGAGRYQLTARHAGKTEEYLEGIARLWQRDDLPTELAAYLTVMIKLNAKG
;
A
#
# COMPACT_ATOMS: atom_id res chain seq x y z
N MET A 1 -7.47 0.58 5.29
CA MET A 1 -7.25 1.35 4.04
C MET A 1 -7.87 0.62 2.84
N LEU A 2 -8.69 1.25 1.98
CA LEU A 2 -9.18 0.58 0.75
C LEU A 2 -8.02 0.38 -0.21
N VAL A 3 -7.67 -0.88 -0.47
CA VAL A 3 -6.60 -1.27 -1.39
C VAL A 3 -7.11 -2.44 -2.22
N VAL A 4 -7.42 -2.14 -3.47
CA VAL A 4 -7.80 -3.15 -4.47
C VAL A 4 -6.53 -3.78 -5.08
N MET A 5 -6.67 -4.85 -5.86
CA MET A 5 -5.50 -5.53 -6.46
C MET A 5 -4.60 -4.59 -7.29
N ALA A 6 -5.19 -3.63 -8.01
CA ALA A 6 -4.43 -2.62 -8.74
C ALA A 6 -3.57 -1.73 -7.82
N ASP A 7 -4.09 -1.38 -6.64
CA ASP A 7 -3.34 -0.62 -5.63
C ASP A 7 -2.24 -1.46 -4.99
N VAL A 8 -2.45 -2.76 -4.79
CA VAL A 8 -1.40 -3.67 -4.30
C VAL A 8 -0.21 -3.66 -5.25
N LEU A 9 -0.45 -3.85 -6.56
CA LEU A 9 0.61 -3.83 -7.57
C LEU A 9 1.34 -2.47 -7.60
N LYS A 10 0.58 -1.38 -7.72
CA LYS A 10 1.12 -0.01 -7.81
C LYS A 10 1.98 0.34 -6.60
N HIS A 11 1.48 0.13 -5.38
CA HIS A 11 2.19 0.52 -4.17
C HIS A 11 3.36 -0.41 -3.84
N THR A 12 3.30 -1.69 -4.26
CA THR A 12 4.46 -2.59 -4.18
C THR A 12 5.61 -2.05 -5.02
N VAL A 13 5.36 -1.79 -6.30
CA VAL A 13 6.39 -1.26 -7.22
C VAL A 13 6.93 0.09 -6.72
N GLN A 14 6.04 0.98 -6.27
CA GLN A 14 6.42 2.27 -5.71
C GLN A 14 7.35 2.13 -4.49
N SER A 15 7.03 1.21 -3.57
CA SER A 15 7.87 0.98 -2.37
C SER A 15 9.26 0.49 -2.75
N LEU A 16 9.37 -0.40 -3.72
CA LEU A 16 10.66 -0.92 -4.21
C LEU A 16 11.50 0.17 -4.88
N ILE A 17 10.88 1.02 -5.70
CA ILE A 17 11.56 2.17 -6.31
C ILE A 17 12.09 3.12 -5.22
N ILE A 18 11.29 3.41 -4.20
CA ILE A 18 11.69 4.29 -3.10
C ILE A 18 12.85 3.68 -2.31
N GLU A 19 12.80 2.39 -1.96
CA GLU A 19 13.90 1.72 -1.27
C GLU A 19 15.18 1.72 -2.11
N PHE A 20 15.08 1.47 -3.42
CA PHE A 20 16.21 1.54 -4.33
C PHE A 20 16.81 2.95 -4.42
N LEU A 21 15.98 4.00 -4.51
CA LEU A 21 16.46 5.38 -4.56
C LEU A 21 17.17 5.81 -3.27
N LYS A 22 16.77 5.24 -2.12
CA LYS A 22 17.40 5.50 -0.81
C LYS A 22 18.80 4.88 -0.66
N GLU A 23 19.22 3.98 -1.55
CA GLU A 23 20.58 3.40 -1.50
C GLU A 23 21.68 4.45 -1.72
N LYS A 24 21.34 5.60 -2.33
CA LYS A 24 22.25 6.73 -2.51
C LYS A 24 21.95 7.83 -1.49
N GLU A 25 23.01 8.46 -0.97
CA GLU A 25 22.87 9.60 -0.05
C GLU A 25 22.36 10.88 -0.73
N THR A 26 22.32 10.92 -2.06
CA THR A 26 21.79 12.07 -2.80
C THR A 26 20.28 12.17 -2.62
N PRO A 27 19.74 13.36 -2.25
CA PRO A 27 18.30 13.52 -2.11
C PRO A 27 17.57 13.31 -3.45
N PHE A 28 16.33 12.81 -3.39
CA PHE A 28 15.46 12.66 -4.54
C PHE A 28 14.08 13.30 -4.31
N LEU A 29 13.43 13.70 -5.40
CA LEU A 29 12.06 14.22 -5.40
C LEU A 29 11.08 13.09 -5.71
N TYR A 30 10.08 12.92 -4.84
CA TYR A 30 8.90 12.13 -5.14
C TYR A 30 7.77 13.07 -5.60
N LEU A 31 7.38 12.97 -6.87
CA LEU A 31 6.30 13.74 -7.46
C LEU A 31 5.15 12.82 -7.83
N ASP A 32 3.98 13.08 -7.25
CA ASP A 32 2.73 12.38 -7.58
C ASP A 32 1.78 13.34 -8.31
N THR A 33 1.52 13.08 -9.59
CA THR A 33 0.66 13.91 -10.43
C THR A 33 -0.82 13.72 -10.11
N HIS A 34 -1.19 12.61 -9.47
CA HIS A 34 -2.58 12.21 -9.18
C HIS A 34 -2.68 11.57 -7.79
N ALA A 35 -2.21 12.29 -6.76
CA ALA A 35 -2.06 11.77 -5.39
C ALA A 35 -3.36 11.33 -4.69
N GLY A 36 -4.53 11.72 -5.20
CA GLY A 36 -5.81 11.39 -4.60
C GLY A 36 -5.95 11.91 -3.17
N ALA A 37 -6.65 11.16 -2.31
CA ALA A 37 -6.96 11.55 -0.93
C ALA A 37 -5.85 11.20 0.09
N GLY A 38 -4.78 10.52 -0.35
CA GLY A 38 -3.67 10.05 0.49
C GLY A 38 -4.01 8.83 1.39
N ARG A 39 -5.20 8.79 2.02
CA ARG A 39 -5.70 7.64 2.77
C ARG A 39 -7.18 7.42 2.52
N TYR A 40 -7.58 6.15 2.51
CA TYR A 40 -8.97 5.75 2.27
C TYR A 40 -9.48 4.92 3.44
N GLN A 41 -10.60 5.32 4.04
CA GLN A 41 -11.23 4.55 5.12
C GLN A 41 -12.05 3.39 4.54
N LEU A 42 -11.78 2.17 5.01
CA LEU A 42 -12.45 0.94 4.55
C LEU A 42 -13.93 0.87 4.95
N THR A 43 -14.28 1.48 6.08
CA THR A 43 -15.64 1.50 6.62
C THR A 43 -16.49 2.61 6.00
N ALA A 44 -15.94 3.45 5.11
CA ALA A 44 -16.71 4.48 4.43
C ALA A 44 -17.72 3.85 3.46
N ARG A 45 -18.91 4.43 3.39
CA ARG A 45 -20.08 3.91 2.65
C ARG A 45 -19.84 3.61 1.16
N HIS A 46 -18.79 4.17 0.55
CA HIS A 46 -18.38 3.85 -0.83
C HIS A 46 -17.53 2.56 -0.94
N ALA A 47 -16.70 2.27 0.06
CA ALA A 47 -15.86 1.06 0.11
C ALA A 47 -16.68 -0.21 0.42
N GLY A 48 -17.73 -0.09 1.25
CA GLY A 48 -18.63 -1.20 1.57
C GLY A 48 -19.61 -1.60 0.47
N LYS A 49 -19.66 -0.88 -0.66
CA LYS A 49 -20.56 -1.23 -1.78
C LYS A 49 -20.00 -2.29 -2.71
N THR A 50 -18.67 -2.35 -2.87
CA THR A 50 -18.03 -3.27 -3.82
C THR A 50 -17.13 -4.30 -3.14
N GLU A 51 -16.75 -4.10 -1.87
CA GLU A 51 -15.91 -5.03 -1.09
C GLU A 51 -14.60 -5.47 -1.78
N GLU A 52 -14.14 -4.74 -2.80
CA GLU A 52 -13.00 -5.10 -3.66
C GLU A 52 -11.68 -5.29 -2.91
N TYR A 53 -11.55 -4.73 -1.71
CA TYR A 53 -10.37 -4.94 -0.85
C TYR A 53 -10.24 -6.40 -0.38
N LEU A 54 -11.35 -7.15 -0.29
CA LEU A 54 -11.36 -8.58 0.03
C LEU A 54 -10.59 -9.40 -1.02
N GLU A 55 -10.61 -8.95 -2.27
CA GLU A 55 -9.87 -9.57 -3.36
C GLU A 55 -8.48 -8.96 -3.59
N GLY A 56 -8.21 -7.81 -2.99
CA GLY A 56 -6.91 -7.14 -2.99
C GLY A 56 -6.11 -7.45 -1.73
N ILE A 57 -5.86 -6.41 -0.92
CA ILE A 57 -4.92 -6.47 0.20
C ILE A 57 -5.31 -7.48 1.29
N ALA A 58 -6.60 -7.77 1.46
CA ALA A 58 -7.04 -8.73 2.48
C ALA A 58 -6.44 -10.13 2.24
N ARG A 59 -6.20 -10.51 0.98
CA ARG A 59 -5.57 -11.79 0.62
C ARG A 59 -4.10 -11.89 1.01
N LEU A 60 -3.43 -10.76 1.20
CA LEU A 60 -2.04 -10.71 1.64
C LEU A 60 -1.93 -10.57 3.17
N TRP A 61 -2.91 -9.96 3.83
CA TRP A 61 -2.80 -9.60 5.24
C TRP A 61 -2.58 -10.79 6.20
N GLN A 62 -3.14 -11.95 5.88
CA GLN A 62 -3.08 -13.15 6.73
C GLN A 62 -2.02 -14.17 6.28
N ARG A 63 -1.15 -13.79 5.34
CA ARG A 63 -0.13 -14.69 4.80
C ARG A 63 1.21 -14.46 5.48
N ASP A 64 1.79 -15.54 5.97
CA ASP A 64 3.12 -15.56 6.57
C ASP A 64 4.21 -15.94 5.55
N ASP A 65 3.83 -16.35 4.34
CA ASP A 65 4.69 -16.84 3.27
C ASP A 65 4.96 -15.80 2.17
N LEU A 66 4.97 -14.52 2.52
CA LEU A 66 5.12 -13.44 1.56
C LEU A 66 6.59 -13.17 1.20
N PRO A 67 6.88 -12.84 -0.08
CA PRO A 67 8.22 -12.41 -0.48
C PRO A 67 8.71 -11.20 0.31
N THR A 68 10.01 -11.16 0.61
CA THR A 68 10.64 -10.08 1.39
C THR A 68 10.50 -8.70 0.74
N GLU A 69 10.35 -8.66 -0.58
CA GLU A 69 10.14 -7.47 -1.40
C GLU A 69 8.84 -6.73 -1.01
N LEU A 70 7.85 -7.44 -0.46
CA LEU A 70 6.61 -6.82 0.00
C LEU A 70 6.75 -6.16 1.38
N ALA A 71 7.83 -6.42 2.12
CA ALA A 71 7.96 -6.01 3.51
C ALA A 71 7.89 -4.49 3.70
N ALA A 72 8.50 -3.71 2.80
CA ALA A 72 8.48 -2.25 2.87
C ALA A 72 7.05 -1.69 2.76
N TYR A 73 6.29 -2.20 1.78
CA TYR A 73 4.89 -1.85 1.60
C TYR A 73 4.02 -2.29 2.79
N LEU A 74 4.14 -3.55 3.23
CA LEU A 74 3.35 -4.11 4.33
C LEU A 74 3.64 -3.43 5.67
N THR A 75 4.88 -3.04 5.93
CA THR A 75 5.26 -2.31 7.15
C THR A 75 4.50 -0.99 7.25
N VAL A 76 4.42 -0.24 6.14
CA VAL A 76 3.62 1.00 6.09
C VAL A 76 2.15 0.68 6.31
N MET A 77 1.61 -0.32 5.61
CA MET A 77 0.21 -0.76 5.78
C MET A 77 -0.12 -1.09 7.24
N ILE A 78 0.70 -1.90 7.92
CA ILE A 78 0.50 -2.28 9.33
C ILE A 78 0.51 -1.03 10.21
N LYS A 79 1.51 -0.15 10.04
CA LYS A 79 1.61 1.11 10.80
C LYS A 79 0.37 2.00 10.63
N LEU A 80 -0.23 2.00 9.44
CA LEU A 80 -1.41 2.80 9.13
C LEU A 80 -2.72 2.22 9.68
N ASN A 81 -2.78 0.91 9.97
CA ASN A 81 -3.99 0.26 10.51
C ASN A 81 -3.82 -0.18 11.98
N ALA A 82 -2.69 0.14 12.64
CA ALA A 82 -2.41 -0.20 14.04
C ALA A 82 -3.36 0.46 15.07
N LYS A 83 -4.27 1.34 14.65
CA LYS A 83 -5.23 2.04 15.53
C LYS A 83 -6.71 1.81 15.20
N GLY A 84 -7.03 0.81 14.35
CA GLY A 84 -8.40 0.50 13.92
C GLY A 84 -8.83 1.30 12.68
#